data_AF-A0A7C1BRS2-F1
#
_entry.id   AF-A0A7C1BRS2-F1
#
_cell.length_a   1.000
_cell.length_b   1.000
_cell.length_c   1.000
_cell.angle_alpha   90.00
_cell.angle_beta   90.00
_cell.angle_gamma   90.00
#
_symmetry.space_group_name_H-M   'P 1'
#
loop_
_entity.id
_entity.type
_entity.pdbx_description
1 polymer ?
#
loop_
_entity_poly.entity_id
_entity_poly.type
_entity_poly.pdbx_seq_one_letter_code
_entity_poly.pdbx_strand_id
1 'polypeptide(L)'
;MAALIGPFEGKTVALLGLSFKPNTDDIREAPSLVMIEGLLKQGAKVKAFDPAAVDNAKRIFPQVEYCGDMYSAAKQADAVVLMTEWNEFRNIDLPRLRKQMRQPNFLDCRNVYTPEEMKRSGFCYQGVGQGGSLVKQTASH
;
A
#
# COMPACT_ATOMS: atom_id res chain seq x y z
N MET A 1 5.61 7.63 -5.47
CA MET A 1 5.66 7.39 -4.00
C MET A 1 6.51 8.41 -3.23
N ALA A 2 7.80 8.64 -3.54
CA ALA A 2 8.58 9.68 -2.84
C ALA A 2 7.95 11.08 -2.94
N ALA A 3 7.37 11.42 -4.09
CA ALA A 3 6.64 12.66 -4.29
C ALA A 3 5.32 12.75 -3.47
N LEU A 4 4.82 11.61 -2.97
CA LEU A 4 3.58 11.50 -2.20
C LEU A 4 3.84 11.65 -0.70
N ILE A 5 4.90 11.03 -0.18
CA ILE A 5 5.17 10.95 1.28
C ILE A 5 6.49 11.58 1.74
N GLY A 6 7.27 12.16 0.81
CA GLY A 6 8.60 12.70 1.09
C GLY A 6 9.67 11.60 1.23
N PRO A 7 10.75 11.85 1.97
CA PRO A 7 11.78 10.87 2.29
C PRO A 7 11.19 9.66 3.01
N PHE A 8 11.69 8.46 2.69
CA PHE A 8 11.19 7.20 3.25
C PHE A 8 11.73 6.88 4.64
N GLU A 9 12.83 7.50 5.05
CA GLU A 9 13.48 7.21 6.33
C GLU A 9 12.51 7.44 7.49
N GLY A 10 12.32 6.40 8.31
CA GLY A 10 11.41 6.43 9.46
C GLY A 10 9.91 6.38 9.11
N LYS A 11 9.54 6.40 7.83
CA LYS A 11 8.15 6.27 7.37
C LYS A 11 7.66 4.83 7.47
N THR A 12 6.38 4.66 7.75
CA THR A 12 5.73 3.34 7.73
C THR A 12 4.90 3.20 6.47
N VAL A 13 5.17 2.18 5.66
CA VAL A 13 4.43 1.89 4.43
C VAL A 13 3.72 0.55 4.57
N ALA A 14 2.41 0.55 4.33
CA ALA A 14 1.58 -0.65 4.34
C ALA A 14 1.45 -1.20 2.92
N LEU A 15 1.86 -2.44 2.69
CA LEU A 15 1.65 -3.16 1.43
C LEU A 15 0.44 -4.08 1.54
N LEU A 16 -0.50 -3.93 0.60
CA LEU A 16 -1.63 -4.82 0.43
C LEU A 16 -1.41 -5.66 -0.83
N GLY A 17 -1.23 -6.96 -0.65
CA GLY A 17 -0.84 -7.88 -1.71
C GLY A 17 0.67 -8.15 -1.75
N LEU A 18 1.01 -9.43 -1.78
CA LEU A 18 2.38 -9.96 -1.81
C LEU A 18 2.55 -10.96 -2.95
N SER A 19 1.50 -11.70 -3.33
CA SER A 19 1.55 -12.62 -4.46
C SER A 19 1.62 -11.89 -5.81
N PHE A 20 2.09 -12.55 -6.87
CA PHE A 20 2.19 -11.94 -8.20
C PHE A 20 0.81 -11.62 -8.83
N LYS A 21 -0.22 -12.37 -8.43
CA LYS A 21 -1.62 -12.23 -8.84
C LYS A 21 -2.57 -12.76 -7.74
N PRO A 22 -3.87 -12.47 -7.79
CA PRO A 22 -4.83 -13.04 -6.85
C PRO A 22 -4.92 -14.58 -6.91
N ASN A 23 -5.41 -15.18 -5.82
CA ASN A 23 -5.70 -16.62 -5.67
C ASN A 23 -4.48 -17.54 -5.78
N THR A 24 -3.31 -17.07 -5.36
CA THR A 24 -2.09 -17.86 -5.27
C THR A 24 -1.19 -17.32 -4.17
N ASP A 25 -0.36 -18.18 -3.58
CA ASP A 25 0.70 -17.83 -2.64
C ASP A 25 2.05 -17.61 -3.32
N ASP A 26 2.11 -17.75 -4.65
CA ASP A 26 3.34 -17.63 -5.44
C ASP A 26 3.84 -16.18 -5.48
N ILE A 27 5.10 -16.02 -5.05
CA ILE A 27 5.79 -14.73 -4.95
C ILE A 27 7.04 -14.62 -5.83
N ARG A 28 7.41 -15.68 -6.57
CA ARG A 28 8.74 -15.78 -7.20
C ARG A 28 9.08 -14.60 -8.10
N GLU A 29 8.10 -14.12 -8.85
CA GLU A 29 8.22 -12.98 -9.76
C GLU A 29 7.33 -11.79 -9.31
N ALA A 30 6.99 -11.72 -8.02
CA ALA A 30 6.05 -10.72 -7.53
C ALA A 30 6.71 -9.33 -7.43
N PRO A 31 6.13 -8.29 -8.06
CA PRO A 31 6.63 -6.91 -7.95
C PRO A 31 6.63 -6.36 -6.51
N SER A 32 5.85 -6.98 -5.62
CA SER A 32 5.82 -6.70 -4.18
C SER A 32 7.20 -6.88 -3.53
N LEU A 33 7.98 -7.90 -3.92
CA LEU A 33 9.29 -8.17 -3.32
C LEU A 33 10.29 -7.05 -3.63
N VAL A 34 10.29 -6.59 -4.88
CA VAL A 34 11.10 -5.44 -5.32
C VAL A 34 10.69 -4.16 -4.57
N MET A 35 9.38 -3.96 -4.37
CA MET A 35 8.88 -2.81 -3.63
C MET A 35 9.31 -2.84 -2.15
N ILE A 36 9.20 -4.01 -1.49
CA ILE A 36 9.64 -4.21 -0.11
C ILE A 36 11.13 -3.92 0.00
N GLU A 37 11.96 -4.52 -0.85
CA GLU A 37 13.41 -4.35 -0.81
C GLU A 37 13.80 -2.87 -0.99
N GLY A 38 13.21 -2.18 -1.96
CA GLY A 38 13.47 -0.76 -2.21
C GLY A 38 13.06 0.15 -1.06
N LEU A 39 11.94 -0.14 -0.38
CA LEU A 39 11.48 0.59 0.79
C LEU A 39 12.42 0.41 1.99
N LEU A 40 12.78 -0.84 2.28
CA LEU A 40 13.68 -1.18 3.38
C LEU A 40 15.07 -0.57 3.17
N LYS A 41 15.61 -0.62 1.95
CA LYS A 41 16.89 0.01 1.58
C LYS A 41 16.91 1.52 1.81
N GLN A 42 15.75 2.17 1.77
CA GLN A 42 15.60 3.62 2.01
C GLN A 42 15.19 3.95 3.46
N GLY A 43 15.26 2.99 4.38
CA GLY A 43 14.99 3.21 5.80
C GLY A 43 13.51 3.28 6.19
N ALA A 44 12.61 2.87 5.30
CA ALA A 44 11.19 2.72 5.65
C ALA A 44 10.96 1.48 6.51
N LYS A 45 9.93 1.55 7.34
CA LYS A 45 9.31 0.39 7.98
C LYS A 45 8.20 -0.13 7.07
N VAL A 46 8.16 -1.44 6.86
CA VAL A 46 7.15 -2.07 6.01
C VAL A 46 6.22 -2.92 6.87
N LYS A 47 4.91 -2.68 6.70
CA LYS A 47 3.84 -3.56 7.16
C LYS A 47 3.21 -4.21 5.95
N ALA A 48 2.83 -5.47 6.04
CA ALA A 48 2.27 -6.17 4.89
C ALA A 48 1.09 -7.07 5.28
N PHE A 49 0.14 -7.18 4.36
CA PHE A 49 -0.92 -8.18 4.42
C PHE A 49 -1.14 -8.76 3.02
N ASP A 50 -1.25 -10.08 2.95
CA ASP A 50 -1.73 -10.82 1.79
C ASP A 50 -2.54 -12.03 2.27
N PRO A 51 -3.66 -12.38 1.61
CA PRO A 51 -4.50 -13.51 2.05
C PRO A 51 -3.82 -14.89 1.97
N ALA A 52 -2.79 -15.06 1.14
CA ALA A 52 -2.19 -16.37 0.85
C ALA A 52 -0.64 -16.39 0.93
N ALA A 53 0.03 -15.27 0.62
CA ALA A 53 1.47 -15.24 0.37
C ALA A 53 2.34 -14.79 1.57
N VAL A 54 1.75 -14.55 2.75
CA VAL A 54 2.48 -14.08 3.94
C VAL A 54 3.63 -15.02 4.32
N ASP A 55 3.38 -16.32 4.40
CA ASP A 55 4.40 -17.28 4.84
C ASP A 55 5.59 -17.35 3.88
N ASN A 56 5.33 -17.32 2.57
CA ASN A 56 6.38 -17.31 1.56
C ASN A 56 7.18 -16.01 1.62
N ALA A 57 6.51 -14.85 1.74
CA ALA A 57 7.19 -13.56 1.81
C ALA A 57 8.03 -13.43 3.08
N LYS A 58 7.53 -13.92 4.22
CA LYS A 58 8.21 -13.86 5.53
C LYS A 58 9.53 -14.62 5.57
N ARG A 59 9.67 -15.67 4.75
CA ARG A 59 10.95 -16.39 4.59
C ARG A 59 12.02 -15.53 3.93
N ILE A 60 11.63 -14.58 3.08
CA ILE A 60 12.54 -13.68 2.36
C ILE A 60 12.79 -12.39 3.17
N PHE A 61 11.75 -11.83 3.77
CA PHE A 61 11.81 -10.56 4.49
C PHE A 61 11.31 -10.68 5.94
N PRO A 62 12.05 -11.38 6.83
CA PRO A 62 11.62 -11.59 8.23
C PRO A 62 11.47 -10.29 9.04
N GLN A 63 12.08 -9.19 8.59
CA GLN A 63 12.00 -7.86 9.19
C GLN A 63 10.71 -7.09 8.88
N VAL A 64 9.89 -7.57 7.94
CA VAL A 64 8.58 -6.97 7.63
C VAL A 64 7.58 -7.34 8.72
N GLU A 65 6.75 -6.39 9.13
CA GLU A 65 5.63 -6.65 10.03
C GLU A 65 4.45 -7.21 9.23
N TYR A 66 4.21 -8.52 9.31
CA TYR A 66 3.06 -9.16 8.68
C TYR A 66 1.83 -9.08 9.59
N CYS A 67 0.77 -8.46 9.09
CA CYS A 67 -0.47 -8.24 9.83
C CYS A 67 -1.54 -9.27 9.48
N GLY A 68 -2.55 -9.43 10.35
CA GLY A 68 -3.66 -10.36 10.12
C GLY A 68 -4.73 -9.85 9.16
N ASP A 69 -4.76 -8.54 8.88
CA ASP A 69 -5.70 -7.91 7.96
C ASP A 69 -5.16 -6.58 7.42
N MET A 70 -5.82 -6.05 6.38
CA MET A 70 -5.46 -4.79 5.71
C MET A 70 -5.52 -3.55 6.61
N TYR A 71 -6.44 -3.50 7.58
CA TYR A 71 -6.61 -2.36 8.47
C TYR A 71 -5.51 -2.32 9.52
N SER A 72 -5.12 -3.49 10.02
CA SER A 72 -3.98 -3.69 10.91
C SER A 72 -2.67 -3.30 10.21
N ALA A 73 -2.50 -3.67 8.92
CA ALA A 73 -1.37 -3.23 8.11
C ALA A 73 -1.34 -1.70 7.94
N ALA A 74 -2.50 -1.07 7.72
CA ALA A 74 -2.62 0.37 7.53
C ALA A 74 -2.45 1.19 8.83
N LYS A 75 -2.47 0.54 10.01
CA LYS A 75 -2.39 1.22 11.30
C LYS A 75 -1.10 2.03 11.45
N GLN A 76 -1.26 3.34 11.64
CA GLN A 76 -0.21 4.36 11.73
C GLN A 76 0.70 4.47 10.49
N ALA A 77 0.28 3.92 9.34
CA ALA A 77 1.01 4.00 8.09
C ALA A 77 0.96 5.43 7.51
N ASP A 78 2.08 5.86 6.95
CA ASP A 78 2.20 7.10 6.16
C ASP A 78 1.71 6.91 4.72
N ALA A 79 1.69 5.68 4.22
CA ALA A 79 1.11 5.32 2.93
C ALA A 79 0.60 3.87 2.91
N VAL A 80 -0.40 3.63 2.08
CA VAL A 80 -0.82 2.30 1.62
C VAL A 80 -0.41 2.13 0.16
N VAL A 81 0.10 0.95 -0.18
CA VAL A 81 0.42 0.54 -1.55
C VAL A 81 -0.33 -0.74 -1.87
N LEU A 82 -1.24 -0.69 -2.84
CA LEU A 82 -1.97 -1.85 -3.34
C LEU A 82 -1.19 -2.50 -4.48
N MET A 83 -0.64 -3.69 -4.22
CA MET A 83 0.25 -4.42 -5.12
C MET A 83 -0.42 -5.58 -5.87
N THR A 84 -1.52 -6.12 -5.33
CA THR A 84 -2.23 -7.26 -5.93
C THR A 84 -3.73 -7.08 -5.79
N GLU A 85 -4.50 -7.27 -6.85
CA GLU A 85 -5.93 -6.94 -6.95
C GLU A 85 -6.87 -8.02 -6.39
N TRP A 86 -6.57 -8.52 -5.18
CA TRP A 86 -7.43 -9.46 -4.46
C TRP A 86 -8.84 -8.87 -4.29
N ASN A 87 -9.87 -9.73 -4.33
CA ASN A 87 -11.27 -9.30 -4.23
C ASN A 87 -11.55 -8.52 -2.94
N GLU A 88 -10.89 -8.88 -1.83
CA GLU A 88 -11.02 -8.19 -0.54
C GLU A 88 -10.52 -6.73 -0.60
N PHE A 89 -9.60 -6.42 -1.50
CA PHE A 89 -9.07 -5.08 -1.69
C PHE A 89 -9.88 -4.23 -2.69
N ARG A 90 -10.89 -4.80 -3.35
CA ARG A 90 -11.79 -4.07 -4.26
C ARG A 90 -12.90 -3.32 -3.54
N ASN A 91 -13.23 -3.72 -2.32
CA ASN A 91 -14.33 -3.14 -1.53
C ASN A 91 -13.85 -2.77 -0.12
N ILE A 92 -12.70 -2.11 -0.03
CA ILE A 92 -12.19 -1.67 1.27
C ILE A 92 -13.13 -0.62 1.84
N ASP A 93 -13.42 -0.68 3.14
CA ASP A 93 -14.03 0.43 3.86
C ASP A 93 -12.99 1.57 3.95
N LEU A 94 -12.96 2.42 2.91
CA LEU A 94 -12.02 3.53 2.78
C LEU A 94 -12.08 4.49 3.98
N PRO A 95 -13.26 4.88 4.52
CA PRO A 95 -13.34 5.63 5.76
C PRO A 95 -12.65 4.97 6.95
N ARG A 96 -12.83 3.65 7.14
CA ARG A 96 -12.16 2.89 8.20
C ARG A 96 -10.66 2.83 7.96
N LEU A 97 -10.22 2.54 6.74
CA LEU A 97 -8.81 2.50 6.36
C LEU A 97 -8.13 3.83 6.70
N ARG A 98 -8.75 4.95 6.28
CA ARG A 98 -8.24 6.30 6.53
C ARG A 98 -8.05 6.59 8.01
N LYS A 99 -9.00 6.17 8.85
CA LYS A 99 -8.92 6.35 10.32
C LYS A 99 -7.77 5.58 10.97
N GLN A 100 -7.31 4.48 10.36
CA GLN A 100 -6.16 3.73 10.88
C GLN A 100 -4.83 4.38 10.49
N MET A 101 -4.78 5.10 9.37
CA MET A 101 -3.55 5.66 8.81
C MET A 101 -3.11 6.94 9.53
N ARG A 102 -1.80 7.20 9.49
CA ARG A 102 -1.22 8.47 9.94
C ARG A 102 -1.40 9.56 8.89
N GLN A 103 -1.21 9.20 7.62
CA GLN A 103 -1.45 10.09 6.48
C GLN A 103 -2.22 9.31 5.41
N PRO A 104 -3.24 9.88 4.76
CA PRO A 104 -4.13 9.16 3.85
C PRO A 104 -3.55 9.10 2.43
N ASN A 105 -2.32 8.64 2.29
CA ASN A 105 -1.64 8.48 1.01
C ASN A 105 -1.87 7.07 0.46
N PHE A 106 -2.35 6.95 -0.78
CA PHE A 106 -2.68 5.66 -1.39
C PHE A 106 -2.08 5.56 -2.78
N LEU A 107 -1.22 4.57 -2.98
CA LEU A 107 -0.66 4.19 -4.28
C LEU A 107 -1.33 2.90 -4.75
N ASP A 108 -1.98 2.94 -5.91
CA ASP A 108 -2.64 1.78 -6.50
C ASP A 108 -1.91 1.33 -7.76
N CYS A 109 -1.17 0.23 -7.64
CA CYS A 109 -0.42 -0.34 -8.75
C CYS A 109 -1.29 -1.18 -9.69
N ARG A 110 -2.56 -1.38 -9.37
CA ARG A 110 -3.52 -2.21 -10.11
C ARG A 110 -4.70 -1.43 -10.66
N ASN A 111 -4.79 -0.13 -10.33
CA ASN A 111 -5.89 0.77 -10.71
C ASN A 111 -7.27 0.17 -10.38
N VAL A 112 -7.39 -0.42 -9.18
CA VAL A 112 -8.64 -0.92 -8.63
C VAL A 112 -9.60 0.23 -8.35
N TYR A 113 -9.09 1.36 -7.87
CA TYR A 113 -9.88 2.53 -7.52
C TYR A 113 -9.78 3.65 -8.57
N THR A 114 -10.84 4.45 -8.66
CA THR A 114 -10.83 5.68 -9.47
C THR A 114 -10.27 6.87 -8.69
N PRO A 115 -9.58 7.83 -9.34
CA PRO A 115 -9.12 9.05 -8.67
C PRO A 115 -10.25 9.82 -7.98
N GLU A 116 -11.44 9.88 -8.60
CA GLU A 116 -12.60 10.60 -8.08
C GLU A 116 -13.11 9.99 -6.77
N GLU A 117 -13.22 8.66 -6.72
CA GLU A 117 -13.64 7.92 -5.53
C GLU A 117 -12.67 8.11 -4.37
N MET A 118 -11.37 8.00 -4.64
CA MET A 118 -10.33 8.15 -3.63
C MET A 118 -10.24 9.59 -3.11
N LYS A 119 -10.40 10.57 -4.00
CA LYS A 119 -10.49 11.99 -3.62
C LYS A 119 -11.70 12.27 -2.74
N ARG A 120 -12.89 11.75 -3.09
CA ARG A 120 -14.11 11.87 -2.27
C ARG A 120 -13.94 11.21 -0.90
N SER A 121 -13.19 10.13 -0.85
CA SER A 121 -12.87 9.41 0.40
C SER A 121 -11.75 10.08 1.22
N GLY A 122 -11.17 11.17 0.72
CA GLY A 122 -10.19 11.99 1.44
C GLY A 122 -8.75 11.47 1.35
N PHE A 123 -8.41 10.71 0.31
CA PHE A 123 -7.05 10.22 0.06
C PHE A 123 -6.29 11.11 -0.92
N CYS A 124 -4.97 11.23 -0.69
CA CYS A 124 -4.04 11.62 -1.74
C CYS A 124 -3.68 10.35 -2.53
N TYR A 125 -4.18 10.27 -3.76
CA TYR A 125 -4.18 9.05 -4.57
C TYR A 125 -3.22 9.15 -5.75
N GLN A 126 -2.57 8.04 -6.07
CA GLN A 126 -1.79 7.86 -7.28
C GLN A 126 -2.05 6.47 -7.88
N GLY A 127 -2.48 6.40 -9.15
CA GLY A 127 -2.56 5.16 -9.93
C GLY A 127 -1.38 5.02 -10.91
N VAL A 128 -1.15 3.82 -11.45
CA VAL A 128 -0.10 3.56 -12.46
C VAL A 128 -0.63 3.82 -13.87
N GLY A 129 0.18 4.46 -14.72
CA GLY A 129 -0.19 4.72 -16.13
C GLY A 129 -1.22 5.83 -16.34
N GLN A 130 -1.82 6.36 -15.27
CA GLN A 130 -2.60 7.57 -15.33
C GLN A 130 -1.65 8.77 -15.36
N GLY A 131 -1.37 9.28 -16.55
CA GLY A 131 -0.57 10.50 -16.73
C GLY A 131 -1.30 11.71 -16.12
N GLY A 132 -1.16 11.94 -14.82
CA GLY A 132 -1.95 12.99 -14.17
C GLY A 132 -1.53 13.26 -12.74
N SER A 133 -0.96 14.45 -12.56
CA SER A 133 -0.97 15.32 -11.39
C SER A 133 -1.31 14.68 -10.02
N LEU A 134 -0.34 14.75 -9.10
CA LEU A 134 -0.61 14.62 -7.66
C LEU A 134 -1.82 15.50 -7.33
N VAL A 135 -2.93 14.90 -6.91
CA VAL A 135 -4.03 15.65 -6.31
C VAL A 135 -3.56 16.04 -4.91
N LYS A 136 -2.74 17.09 -4.84
CA LYS A 136 -2.39 17.74 -3.58
C LYS A 136 -3.67 18.31 -3.01
N GLN A 137 -4.00 17.94 -1.76
CA GLN A 137 -4.93 18.75 -0.99
C GLN A 137 -4.33 20.17 -0.91
N THR A 138 -5.02 21.15 -1.45
CA THR A 138 -4.86 22.52 -0.97
C THR A 138 -5.27 22.48 0.50
N ALA A 139 -4.30 22.63 1.40
CA ALA A 139 -4.58 22.88 2.79
C ALA A 139 -5.39 24.20 2.85
N SER A 140 -6.64 24.11 3.27
CA SER A 140 -7.41 25.26 3.71
C SER A 140 -7.51 25.18 5.23
N HIS A 141 -7.03 26.25 5.86
CA HIS A 141 -6.97 26.59 7.30
C HIS A 141 -5.67 26.21 8.00
#